data_AF-A0A8T7DBN6-F1
#
_entry.id   AF-A0A8T7DBN6-F1
#
_cell.length_a   1.000
_cell.length_b   1.000
_cell.length_c   1.000
_cell.angle_alpha   90.00
_cell.angle_beta   90.00
_cell.angle_gamma   90.00
#
_symmetry.space_group_name_H-M   'P 1'
#
loop_
_entity.id
_entity.type
_entity.pdbx_description
1 polymer ?
#
loop_
_entity_poly.entity_id
_entity_poly.type
_entity_poly.pdbx_seq_one_letter_code
_entity_poly.pdbx_strand_id
1 'polypeptide(L)'
;MSYQVLARKWRPHGFGELVGQEHVVRALSNALDNDRVHHAYLFTGTRGVGKTTLARILAKSLNCETGVSSAPCGECASCREIDEGRFVDLIEVDAASRTKVDQTRELLENVPYAPVSGRYKVYLIDEVHMFSDSSFNALLKTLEEPPPHVKFLLATTDPQKVPVTVLSRCLQFNLKRLPVDQIQGQLKTILEAEKIFFDVSALQLLSIAADGSMRDALSLMDQAIVFGGGQVRDDDVRAMLGTIPQDYVFELLEALVANNGVTLMRQVDEMAQKSVDFVSLLKTLLTFLHRMAMVQQASVDWFEDDIDKQKLQGMISRISAEDIQLYYQMALMGQNDLNLAPDPRMGFEMLMLRMLAFSPNDVEAGVKPISKPKSVQQKSAVKTTPTKPAPKPTAEPVATVDKKNRDWPTVIRQLGLGGLTGQFAGHCAVKSWDNGKLVLTLDPQHKSLQGSRAEQMLIKALANNFDGLTAEIIVESPAGATPQQLKTQQKQDKQASAVEDVRHNPYVEAMQQTFDAQVVEESIKPVE
;
A
#
# COMPACT_ATOMS: atom_id res chain seq x y z
N MET A 1 -13.26 27.00 22.36
CA MET A 1 -13.27 25.57 22.69
C MET A 1 -12.48 24.84 21.61
N SER A 2 -11.41 24.13 21.95
CA SER A 2 -10.65 23.36 20.98
C SER A 2 -11.54 22.25 20.42
N TYR A 3 -11.78 22.25 19.11
CA TYR A 3 -12.48 21.16 18.42
C TYR A 3 -11.73 19.86 18.69
N GLN A 4 -12.35 18.94 19.43
CA GLN A 4 -11.83 17.58 19.62
C GLN A 4 -12.43 16.69 18.52
N VAL A 5 -11.55 16.02 17.80
CA VAL A 5 -11.89 14.97 16.82
C VAL A 5 -12.83 13.95 17.47
N LEU A 6 -13.89 13.54 16.78
CA LEU A 6 -14.91 12.63 17.30
C LEU A 6 -14.30 11.29 17.71
N ALA A 7 -13.29 10.82 16.98
CA ALA A 7 -12.50 9.63 17.32
C ALA A 7 -11.84 9.67 18.71
N ARG A 8 -11.60 10.86 19.27
CA ARG A 8 -11.10 11.05 20.64
C ARG A 8 -12.23 11.29 21.63
N LYS A 9 -13.23 12.09 21.27
CA LYS A 9 -14.39 12.43 22.12
C LYS A 9 -15.24 11.21 22.45
N TRP A 10 -15.46 10.34 21.48
CA TRP A 10 -16.30 9.14 21.58
C TRP A 10 -15.49 7.86 21.79
N ARG A 11 -14.25 7.97 22.30
CA ARG A 11 -13.47 6.79 22.66
C ARG A 11 -14.16 6.11 23.86
N PRO A 12 -14.53 4.82 23.77
CA PRO A 12 -15.17 4.10 24.86
C PRO A 12 -14.39 4.16 26.18
N HIS A 13 -15.09 4.45 27.28
CA HIS A 13 -14.53 4.56 28.62
C HIS A 13 -14.73 3.31 29.49
N GLY A 14 -15.59 2.40 29.04
CA GLY A 14 -15.92 1.15 29.71
C GLY A 14 -16.24 0.02 28.73
N PHE A 15 -16.28 -1.21 29.24
CA PHE A 15 -16.52 -2.39 28.42
C PHE A 15 -17.91 -2.40 27.75
N GLY A 16 -18.92 -1.80 28.38
CA GLY A 16 -20.29 -1.73 27.83
C GLY A 16 -20.47 -0.75 26.66
N GLU A 17 -19.55 0.20 26.48
CA GLU A 17 -19.57 1.17 25.37
C GLU A 17 -18.80 0.67 24.14
N LEU A 18 -18.07 -0.44 24.29
CA LEU A 18 -17.29 -1.01 23.21
C LEU A 18 -18.21 -1.66 22.18
N VAL A 19 -18.17 -1.18 20.94
CA VAL A 19 -18.94 -1.78 19.85
C VAL A 19 -18.26 -3.07 19.39
N GLY A 20 -19.02 -4.16 19.41
CA GLY A 20 -18.55 -5.48 19.01
C GLY A 20 -17.56 -6.10 20.01
N GLN A 21 -16.81 -7.11 19.56
CA GLN A 21 -15.82 -7.85 20.38
C GLN A 21 -16.38 -8.54 21.64
N GLU A 22 -17.65 -8.94 21.62
CA GLU A 22 -18.35 -9.54 22.76
C GLU A 22 -17.57 -10.71 23.40
N HIS A 23 -16.89 -11.53 22.59
CA HIS A 23 -16.08 -12.65 23.07
C HIS A 23 -14.89 -12.19 23.93
N VAL A 24 -14.24 -11.09 23.55
CA VAL A 24 -13.10 -10.54 24.29
C VAL A 24 -13.58 -9.84 25.55
N VAL A 25 -14.62 -9.00 25.42
CA VAL A 25 -15.19 -8.25 26.54
C VAL A 25 -15.67 -9.20 27.64
N ARG A 26 -16.39 -10.27 27.26
CA ARG A 26 -16.87 -11.28 28.21
C ARG A 26 -15.72 -12.01 28.90
N ALA A 27 -14.68 -12.39 28.16
CA ALA A 27 -13.52 -13.07 28.74
C ALA A 27 -12.75 -12.19 29.73
N LEU A 28 -12.54 -10.91 29.40
CA LEU A 28 -11.88 -9.95 30.29
C LEU A 28 -12.74 -9.62 31.51
N SER A 29 -14.05 -9.43 31.33
CA SER A 29 -14.98 -9.16 32.43
C SER A 29 -14.96 -10.31 33.44
N ASN A 30 -15.07 -11.56 32.95
CA ASN A 30 -14.97 -12.75 33.79
C ASN A 30 -13.61 -12.88 34.49
N ALA A 31 -12.51 -12.50 33.84
CA ALA A 31 -11.18 -12.56 34.45
C ALA A 31 -11.03 -11.55 35.58
N LEU A 32 -11.58 -10.34 35.42
CA LEU A 32 -11.58 -9.30 36.45
C LEU A 32 -12.47 -9.68 37.63
N ASP A 33 -13.71 -10.12 37.37
CA ASP A 33 -14.69 -10.39 38.42
C ASP A 33 -14.38 -11.64 39.26
N ASN A 34 -13.58 -12.56 38.71
CA ASN A 34 -13.13 -13.77 39.42
C ASN A 34 -11.67 -13.68 39.93
N ASP A 35 -11.05 -12.50 39.89
CA ASP A 35 -9.65 -12.27 40.29
C ASP A 35 -8.64 -13.22 39.61
N ARG A 36 -8.88 -13.53 38.32
CA ARG A 36 -8.02 -14.37 37.47
C ARG A 36 -7.25 -13.53 36.46
N VAL A 37 -6.65 -12.44 36.93
CA VAL A 37 -5.94 -11.49 36.08
C VAL A 37 -4.55 -12.02 35.70
N HIS A 38 -4.31 -12.25 34.41
CA HIS A 38 -3.02 -12.69 33.89
C HIS A 38 -1.95 -11.60 34.02
N HIS A 39 -0.67 -11.96 34.01
CA HIS A 39 0.42 -10.98 34.08
C HIS A 39 0.66 -10.27 32.73
N ALA A 40 0.32 -10.92 31.62
CA ALA A 40 0.47 -10.37 30.27
C ALA A 40 -0.71 -10.71 29.35
N TYR A 41 -1.20 -9.69 28.64
CA TYR A 41 -2.27 -9.77 27.66
C TYR A 41 -1.75 -9.32 26.29
N LEU A 42 -2.13 -10.01 25.22
CA LEU A 42 -1.80 -9.63 23.84
C LEU A 42 -3.07 -9.44 23.03
N PHE A 43 -3.33 -8.20 22.63
CA PHE A 43 -4.42 -7.82 21.74
C PHE A 43 -3.93 -7.81 20.28
N THR A 44 -4.55 -8.63 19.45
CA THR A 44 -4.23 -8.73 18.01
C THR A 44 -5.43 -8.29 17.18
N GLY A 45 -5.20 -7.78 15.98
CA GLY A 45 -6.28 -7.36 15.06
C GLY A 45 -5.86 -6.19 14.20
N THR A 46 -6.67 -5.85 13.18
CA THR A 46 -6.36 -4.74 12.26
C THR A 46 -6.30 -3.39 12.98
N ARG A 47 -5.74 -2.37 12.32
CA ARG A 47 -5.69 -1.03 12.88
C ARG A 47 -7.12 -0.53 13.14
N GLY A 48 -7.30 0.20 14.24
CA GLY A 48 -8.55 0.90 14.55
C GLY A 48 -9.75 0.05 15.03
N VAL A 49 -9.59 -1.26 15.21
CA VAL A 49 -10.64 -2.15 15.80
C VAL A 49 -10.82 -2.04 17.31
N GLY A 50 -10.00 -1.21 17.99
CA GLY A 50 -10.15 -0.93 19.42
C GLY A 50 -9.11 -1.58 20.36
N LYS A 51 -7.99 -2.10 19.87
CA LYS A 51 -6.93 -2.74 20.70
C LYS A 51 -6.46 -1.85 21.86
N THR A 52 -5.96 -0.65 21.57
CA THR A 52 -5.44 0.30 22.56
C THR A 52 -6.55 0.82 23.49
N THR A 53 -7.78 0.99 22.96
CA THR A 53 -8.96 1.37 23.77
C THR A 53 -9.27 0.29 24.80
N LEU A 54 -9.34 -0.97 24.39
CA LEU A 54 -9.61 -2.10 25.27
C LEU A 54 -8.52 -2.25 26.35
N ALA A 55 -7.26 -2.06 25.96
CA ALA A 55 -6.14 -2.08 26.90
C ALA A 55 -6.25 -0.96 27.95
N ARG A 56 -6.65 0.25 27.57
CA ARG A 56 -6.90 1.35 28.52
C ARG A 56 -8.06 1.06 29.45
N ILE A 57 -9.17 0.50 28.95
CA ILE A 57 -10.31 0.09 29.79
C ILE A 57 -9.89 -0.98 30.80
N LEU A 58 -9.06 -1.94 30.38
CA LEU A 58 -8.51 -2.96 31.27
C LEU A 58 -7.59 -2.33 32.33
N ALA A 59 -6.68 -1.43 31.96
CA ALA A 59 -5.84 -0.70 32.90
C ALA A 59 -6.66 0.09 33.92
N LYS A 60 -7.72 0.76 33.46
CA LYS A 60 -8.69 1.48 34.29
C LYS A 60 -9.39 0.57 35.29
N SER A 61 -9.82 -0.61 34.83
CA SER A 61 -10.48 -1.63 35.64
C SER A 61 -9.55 -2.20 36.72
N LEU A 62 -8.26 -2.34 36.43
CA LEU A 62 -7.25 -2.83 37.37
C LEU A 62 -6.88 -1.81 38.45
N ASN A 63 -6.86 -0.52 38.09
CA ASN A 63 -6.41 0.56 38.97
C ASN A 63 -7.55 1.40 39.54
N CYS A 64 -8.80 0.97 39.40
CA CYS A 64 -9.94 1.67 39.96
C CYS A 64 -9.89 1.64 41.51
N GLU A 65 -10.07 2.81 42.14
CA GLU A 65 -10.07 2.94 43.60
C GLU A 65 -11.16 2.10 44.28
N THR A 66 -12.33 1.96 43.64
CA THR A 66 -13.47 1.16 44.14
C THR A 66 -13.19 -0.34 44.19
N GLY A 67 -12.15 -0.83 43.49
CA GLY A 67 -11.82 -2.24 43.39
C GLY A 67 -11.57 -2.69 41.95
N VAL A 68 -10.92 -3.85 41.83
CA VAL A 68 -10.76 -4.53 40.54
C VAL A 68 -12.11 -5.12 40.16
N SER A 69 -12.68 -4.67 39.05
CA SER A 69 -13.99 -5.15 38.55
C SER A 69 -14.11 -4.92 37.06
N SER A 70 -15.07 -5.60 36.42
CA SER A 70 -15.43 -5.37 35.01
C SER A 70 -16.11 -4.02 34.75
N ALA A 71 -16.50 -3.27 35.79
CA ALA A 71 -17.18 -1.99 35.68
C ALA A 71 -16.39 -0.88 36.40
N PRO A 72 -15.37 -0.26 35.75
CA PRO A 72 -14.66 0.86 36.36
C PRO A 72 -15.61 2.03 36.62
N CYS A 73 -15.46 2.71 37.76
CA CYS A 73 -16.42 3.76 38.16
C CYS A 73 -16.41 5.00 37.25
N GLY A 74 -15.31 5.27 36.54
CA GLY A 74 -15.18 6.44 35.66
C GLY A 74 -15.01 7.78 36.39
N GLU A 75 -15.26 7.84 37.70
CA GLU A 75 -15.28 9.11 38.46
C GLU A 75 -14.10 9.28 39.42
N CYS A 76 -13.39 8.22 39.80
CA CYS A 76 -12.23 8.32 40.70
C CYS A 76 -11.02 8.99 40.03
N ALA A 77 -10.03 9.41 40.82
CA ALA A 77 -8.86 10.12 40.30
C ALA A 77 -8.09 9.24 39.31
N SER A 78 -7.84 7.98 39.66
CA SER A 78 -7.18 7.02 38.76
C SER A 78 -7.94 6.82 37.45
N CYS A 79 -9.28 6.75 37.48
CA CYS A 79 -10.10 6.60 36.28
C CYS A 79 -9.96 7.82 35.34
N ARG A 80 -10.08 9.03 35.88
CA ARG A 80 -9.98 10.27 35.09
C ARG A 80 -8.58 10.46 34.52
N GLU A 81 -7.54 10.21 35.32
CA GLU A 81 -6.14 10.33 34.88
C GLU A 81 -5.79 9.34 33.77
N ILE A 82 -6.35 8.13 33.79
CA ILE A 82 -6.14 7.13 32.72
C ILE A 82 -6.82 7.57 31.41
N ASP A 83 -8.04 8.11 31.48
CA ASP A 83 -8.76 8.62 30.30
C ASP A 83 -8.03 9.82 29.67
N GLU A 84 -7.43 10.66 30.50
CA GLU A 84 -6.63 11.82 30.06
C GLU A 84 -5.21 11.45 29.61
N GLY A 85 -4.75 10.22 29.88
CA GLY A 85 -3.41 9.75 29.56
C GLY A 85 -2.31 10.34 30.45
N ARG A 86 -2.63 10.68 31.69
CA ARG A 86 -1.72 11.30 32.68
C ARG A 86 -1.42 10.41 33.89
N PHE A 87 -1.99 9.21 33.93
CA PHE A 87 -1.83 8.29 35.06
C PHE A 87 -0.40 7.75 35.15
N VAL A 88 0.25 7.98 36.28
CA VAL A 88 1.69 7.72 36.48
C VAL A 88 2.04 6.23 36.34
N ASP A 89 1.17 5.35 36.82
CA ASP A 89 1.39 3.91 36.80
C ASP A 89 0.87 3.23 35.52
N LEU A 90 0.43 4.00 34.51
CA LEU A 90 0.14 3.52 33.16
C LEU A 90 1.19 4.08 32.20
N ILE A 91 2.17 3.24 31.86
CA ILE A 91 3.26 3.61 30.96
C ILE A 91 2.87 3.17 29.54
N GLU A 92 2.64 4.16 28.68
CA GLU A 92 2.28 3.92 27.28
C GLU A 92 3.48 4.09 26.36
N VAL A 93 3.80 3.01 25.67
CA VAL A 93 4.92 2.93 24.74
C VAL A 93 4.38 2.62 23.35
N ASP A 94 4.70 3.48 22.39
CA ASP A 94 4.44 3.22 20.97
C ASP A 94 5.75 2.72 20.35
N ALA A 95 5.78 1.43 20.01
CA ALA A 95 6.95 0.77 19.46
C ALA A 95 7.32 1.28 18.06
N ALA A 96 6.38 1.87 17.31
CA ALA A 96 6.64 2.40 15.97
C ALA A 96 7.41 3.73 16.00
N SER A 97 7.45 4.40 17.15
CA SER A 97 8.16 5.66 17.35
C SER A 97 9.67 5.44 17.41
N ARG A 98 10.41 5.83 16.35
CA ARG A 98 11.87 5.63 16.22
C ARG A 98 12.71 6.19 17.40
N THR A 99 12.26 7.24 18.06
CA THR A 99 12.92 7.82 19.24
C THR A 99 12.83 6.94 20.49
N LYS A 100 11.93 5.96 20.52
CA LYS A 100 11.63 5.14 21.71
C LYS A 100 12.33 3.79 21.71
N VAL A 101 12.99 3.37 20.63
CA VAL A 101 13.60 2.03 20.53
C VAL A 101 14.76 1.84 21.51
N ASP A 102 15.51 2.90 21.83
CA ASP A 102 16.53 2.86 22.89
C ASP A 102 15.91 3.13 24.28
N GLN A 103 14.87 3.97 24.36
CA GLN A 103 14.17 4.29 25.61
C GLN A 103 13.34 3.11 26.16
N THR A 104 12.85 2.20 25.31
CA THR A 104 12.05 1.04 25.72
C THR A 104 12.81 0.14 26.67
N ARG A 105 14.12 -0.02 26.46
CA ARG A 105 14.95 -0.84 27.34
C ARG A 105 15.06 -0.23 28.75
N GLU A 106 15.34 1.07 28.83
CA GLU A 106 15.41 1.79 30.11
C GLU A 106 14.07 1.76 30.86
N LEU A 107 12.95 1.83 30.13
CA LEU A 107 11.60 1.71 30.73
C LEU A 107 11.34 0.31 31.31
N LEU A 108 11.86 -0.75 30.67
CA LEU A 108 11.74 -2.13 31.14
C LEU A 108 12.67 -2.42 32.33
N GLU A 109 13.79 -1.72 32.47
CA GLU A 109 14.67 -1.83 33.65
C GLU A 109 13.99 -1.31 34.93
N ASN A 110 13.00 -0.41 34.79
CA ASN A 110 12.22 0.14 35.90
C ASN A 110 11.00 -0.72 36.30
N VAL A 111 10.83 -1.90 35.70
CA VAL A 111 9.69 -2.79 36.00
C VAL A 111 9.70 -3.34 37.44
N PRO A 112 10.85 -3.69 38.06
CA PRO A 112 10.86 -4.26 39.41
C PRO A 112 10.29 -3.33 40.50
N TYR A 113 10.27 -2.01 40.27
CA TYR A 113 9.81 -1.04 41.26
C TYR A 113 8.28 -1.07 41.42
N ALA A 114 7.83 -0.90 42.67
CA ALA A 114 6.42 -0.84 43.05
C ALA A 114 5.68 0.35 42.39
N PRO A 115 4.35 0.26 42.20
CA PRO A 115 3.53 1.37 41.71
C PRO A 115 3.52 2.54 42.72
N VAL A 116 3.34 3.76 42.21
CA VAL A 116 3.39 4.99 43.01
C VAL A 116 2.04 5.28 43.67
N SER A 117 0.95 5.12 42.93
CA SER A 117 -0.41 5.46 43.37
C SER A 117 -1.44 4.36 43.07
N GLY A 118 -1.23 3.57 42.02
CA GLY A 118 -2.14 2.50 41.60
C GLY A 118 -1.92 1.18 42.34
N ARG A 119 -2.83 0.23 42.11
CA ARG A 119 -2.68 -1.17 42.56
C ARG A 119 -1.67 -1.92 41.71
N TYR A 120 -1.66 -1.63 40.41
CA TYR A 120 -0.80 -2.24 39.42
C TYR A 120 -0.07 -1.19 38.60
N LYS A 121 1.19 -1.49 38.29
CA LYS A 121 1.99 -0.80 37.29
C LYS A 121 1.75 -1.46 35.93
N VAL A 122 1.06 -0.75 35.05
CA VAL A 122 0.59 -1.27 33.76
C VAL A 122 1.47 -0.73 32.64
N TYR A 123 2.04 -1.64 31.85
CA TYR A 123 2.80 -1.31 30.65
C TYR A 123 1.95 -1.58 29.41
N LEU A 124 1.49 -0.53 28.74
CA LEU A 124 0.77 -0.62 27.48
C LEU A 124 1.74 -0.40 26.32
N ILE A 125 2.02 -1.46 25.57
CA ILE A 125 2.95 -1.43 24.44
C ILE A 125 2.13 -1.59 23.16
N ASP A 126 1.97 -0.51 22.40
CA ASP A 126 1.31 -0.51 21.11
C ASP A 126 2.29 -0.84 19.98
N GLU A 127 1.77 -1.52 18.95
CA GLU A 127 2.53 -2.08 17.83
C GLU A 127 3.79 -2.86 18.24
N VAL A 128 3.69 -3.72 19.26
CA VAL A 128 4.84 -4.46 19.85
C VAL A 128 5.69 -5.23 18.83
N HIS A 129 5.13 -5.59 17.68
CA HIS A 129 5.88 -6.22 16.58
C HIS A 129 7.00 -5.34 15.98
N MET A 130 7.01 -4.04 16.28
CA MET A 130 8.04 -3.09 15.88
C MET A 130 9.23 -3.07 16.86
N PHE A 131 9.19 -3.83 17.96
CA PHE A 131 10.34 -3.96 18.86
C PHE A 131 11.55 -4.59 18.19
N SER A 132 12.74 -4.14 18.59
CA SER A 132 14.00 -4.79 18.26
C SER A 132 14.15 -6.11 19.00
N ASP A 133 14.98 -7.01 18.48
CA ASP A 133 15.28 -8.30 19.13
C ASP A 133 15.83 -8.12 20.55
N SER A 134 16.62 -7.07 20.79
CA SER A 134 17.12 -6.74 22.13
C SER A 134 16.00 -6.33 23.09
N SER A 135 15.00 -5.58 22.62
CA SER A 135 13.83 -5.18 23.41
C SER A 135 12.96 -6.39 23.76
N PHE A 136 12.75 -7.32 22.80
CA PHE A 136 12.04 -8.56 23.08
C PHE A 136 12.76 -9.42 24.13
N ASN A 137 14.10 -9.51 24.06
CA ASN A 137 14.87 -10.26 25.06
C ASN A 137 14.80 -9.63 26.46
N ALA A 138 14.76 -8.30 26.57
CA ALA A 138 14.55 -7.61 27.84
C ALA A 138 13.15 -7.90 28.42
N LEU A 139 12.12 -7.88 27.55
CA LEU A 139 10.75 -8.21 27.93
C LEU A 139 10.62 -9.67 28.39
N LEU A 140 11.29 -10.62 27.72
CA LEU A 140 11.23 -12.06 28.06
C LEU A 140 11.69 -12.35 29.49
N LYS A 141 12.77 -11.73 29.96
CA LYS A 141 13.25 -11.89 31.35
C LYS A 141 12.18 -11.54 32.38
N THR A 142 11.38 -10.53 32.05
CA THR A 142 10.33 -10.02 32.94
C THR A 142 9.02 -10.78 32.79
N LEU A 143 8.72 -11.32 31.60
CA LEU A 143 7.56 -12.18 31.37
C LEU A 143 7.73 -13.58 31.97
N GLU A 144 8.96 -14.06 32.13
CA GLU A 144 9.25 -15.35 32.78
C GLU A 144 9.03 -15.29 34.29
N GLU A 145 9.49 -14.22 34.93
CA GLU A 145 9.35 -13.99 36.37
C GLU A 145 8.71 -12.63 36.65
N PRO A 146 7.40 -12.47 36.36
CA PRO A 146 6.72 -11.17 36.48
C PRO A 146 6.51 -10.79 37.95
N PRO A 147 6.85 -9.55 38.35
CA PRO A 147 6.47 -9.04 39.67
C PRO A 147 4.93 -9.01 39.81
N PRO A 148 4.37 -9.30 41.00
CA PRO A 148 2.93 -9.44 41.18
C PRO A 148 2.14 -8.14 40.91
N HIS A 149 2.79 -6.99 41.09
CA HIS A 149 2.22 -5.66 40.86
C HIS A 149 2.33 -5.18 39.40
N VAL A 150 2.95 -5.94 38.50
CA VAL A 150 3.17 -5.54 37.11
C VAL A 150 2.20 -6.26 36.19
N LYS A 151 1.63 -5.52 35.23
CA LYS A 151 0.77 -6.06 34.18
C LYS A 151 1.20 -5.53 32.81
N PHE A 152 1.40 -6.44 31.85
CA PHE A 152 1.72 -6.09 30.47
C PHE A 152 0.49 -6.17 29.58
N LEU A 153 0.21 -5.10 28.85
CA LEU A 153 -0.84 -5.01 27.84
C LEU A 153 -0.17 -4.74 26.50
N LEU A 154 -0.04 -5.77 25.69
CA LEU A 154 0.61 -5.70 24.38
C LEU A 154 -0.46 -5.58 23.30
N ALA A 155 -0.23 -4.74 22.30
CA ALA A 155 -1.08 -4.64 21.12
C ALA A 155 -0.25 -4.76 19.84
N THR A 156 -0.78 -5.44 18.82
CA THR A 156 -0.11 -5.57 17.51
C THR A 156 -1.12 -5.72 16.37
N THR A 157 -0.81 -5.14 15.20
CA THR A 157 -1.50 -5.48 13.95
C THR A 157 -1.00 -6.76 13.30
N ASP A 158 0.23 -7.19 13.62
CA ASP A 158 0.88 -8.34 13.00
C ASP A 158 1.42 -9.29 14.07
N PRO A 159 0.66 -10.34 14.45
CA PRO A 159 1.10 -11.29 15.46
C PRO A 159 2.21 -12.23 14.97
N GLN A 160 2.41 -12.38 13.66
CA GLN A 160 3.41 -13.32 13.11
C GLN A 160 4.84 -12.83 13.32
N LYS A 161 5.02 -11.50 13.41
CA LYS A 161 6.30 -10.87 13.70
C LYS A 161 6.69 -10.90 15.19
N VAL A 162 5.77 -11.29 16.06
CA VAL A 162 6.06 -11.40 17.50
C VAL A 162 6.67 -12.78 17.78
N PRO A 163 7.83 -12.87 18.48
CA PRO A 163 8.45 -14.14 18.79
C PRO A 163 7.51 -15.11 19.52
N VAL A 164 7.54 -16.38 19.14
CA VAL A 164 6.70 -17.43 19.76
C VAL A 164 6.94 -17.55 21.27
N THR A 165 8.14 -17.23 21.73
CA THR A 165 8.51 -17.17 23.14
C THR A 165 7.73 -16.14 23.94
N VAL A 166 7.34 -15.02 23.33
CA VAL A 166 6.47 -14.00 23.94
C VAL A 166 5.02 -14.44 23.83
N LEU A 167 4.61 -14.95 22.67
CA LEU A 167 3.24 -15.42 22.41
C LEU A 167 2.80 -16.51 23.40
N SER A 168 3.70 -17.42 23.80
CA SER A 168 3.38 -18.51 24.73
C SER A 168 3.22 -18.05 26.19
N ARG A 169 3.70 -16.86 26.53
CA ARG A 169 3.62 -16.26 27.88
C ARG A 169 2.51 -15.21 27.99
N CYS A 170 1.77 -14.95 26.92
CA CYS A 170 0.70 -13.97 26.91
C CYS A 170 -0.66 -14.64 26.71
N LEU A 171 -1.69 -14.12 27.38
CA LEU A 171 -3.07 -14.46 27.04
C LEU A 171 -3.49 -13.67 25.80
N GLN A 172 -3.78 -14.37 24.70
CA GLN A 172 -4.04 -13.75 23.40
C GLN A 172 -5.52 -13.52 23.16
N PHE A 173 -5.85 -12.30 22.72
CA PHE A 173 -7.19 -11.90 22.31
C PHE A 173 -7.15 -11.33 20.90
N ASN A 174 -7.83 -12.01 19.98
CA ASN A 174 -7.98 -11.56 18.61
C ASN A 174 -9.26 -10.72 18.45
N LEU A 175 -9.09 -9.46 18.11
CA LEU A 175 -10.17 -8.51 17.80
C LEU A 175 -10.51 -8.62 16.32
N LYS A 176 -11.79 -8.88 16.05
CA LYS A 176 -12.31 -9.04 14.69
C LYS A 176 -12.54 -7.69 14.01
N ARG A 177 -12.59 -7.68 12.69
CA ARG A 177 -13.12 -6.53 11.95
C ARG A 177 -14.60 -6.33 12.31
N LEU A 178 -15.02 -5.08 12.43
CA LEU A 178 -16.41 -4.76 12.74
C LEU A 178 -17.28 -4.93 11.48
N PRO A 179 -18.44 -5.60 11.58
CA PRO A 179 -19.43 -5.62 10.50
C PRO A 179 -19.90 -4.21 10.13
N VAL A 180 -20.28 -4.02 8.86
CA VAL A 180 -20.76 -2.73 8.33
C VAL A 180 -21.95 -2.21 9.15
N ASP A 181 -22.90 -3.07 9.49
CA ASP A 181 -24.10 -2.69 10.26
C ASP A 181 -23.77 -2.16 11.66
N GLN A 182 -22.74 -2.74 12.32
CA GLN A 182 -22.30 -2.28 13.63
C GLN A 182 -21.63 -0.91 13.56
N ILE A 183 -20.83 -0.66 12.51
CA ILE A 183 -20.22 0.65 12.28
C ILE A 183 -21.32 1.68 11.99
N GLN A 184 -22.23 1.36 11.07
CA GLN A 184 -23.34 2.24 10.69
C GLN A 184 -24.21 2.62 11.88
N GLY A 185 -24.59 1.64 12.71
CA GLY A 185 -25.37 1.86 13.93
C GLY A 185 -24.66 2.78 14.92
N GLN A 186 -23.34 2.65 15.07
CA GLN A 186 -22.57 3.52 15.94
C GLN A 186 -22.44 4.95 15.37
N LEU A 187 -22.16 5.10 14.08
CA LEU A 187 -22.09 6.42 13.44
C LEU A 187 -23.42 7.16 13.57
N LYS A 188 -24.54 6.45 13.37
CA LYS A 188 -25.88 6.99 13.58
C LYS A 188 -26.06 7.50 15.01
N THR A 189 -25.76 6.66 16.00
CA THR A 189 -25.89 7.02 17.43
C THR A 189 -25.08 8.27 17.78
N ILE A 190 -23.86 8.39 17.24
CA ILE A 190 -22.99 9.54 17.48
C ILE A 190 -23.53 10.81 16.82
N LEU A 191 -23.97 10.74 15.56
CA LEU A 191 -24.50 11.92 14.85
C LEU A 191 -25.82 12.41 15.47
N GLU A 192 -26.68 11.49 15.92
CA GLU A 192 -27.89 11.82 16.68
C GLU A 192 -27.56 12.54 17.99
N ALA A 193 -26.55 12.07 18.73
CA ALA A 193 -26.10 12.71 19.96
C ALA A 193 -25.46 14.09 19.74
N GLU A 194 -24.69 14.25 18.66
CA GLU A 194 -24.11 15.55 18.25
C GLU A 194 -25.12 16.48 17.57
N LYS A 195 -26.34 16.00 17.28
CA LYS A 195 -27.41 16.73 16.58
C LYS A 195 -26.99 17.21 15.19
N ILE A 196 -26.25 16.37 14.46
CA ILE A 196 -25.81 16.63 13.09
C ILE A 196 -26.80 15.96 12.13
N PHE A 197 -27.20 16.66 11.07
CA PHE A 197 -28.06 16.08 10.03
C PHE A 197 -27.28 15.06 9.19
N PHE A 198 -27.90 13.91 8.90
CA PHE A 198 -27.27 12.86 8.09
C PHE A 198 -28.27 12.09 7.22
N ASP A 199 -27.77 11.57 6.10
CA ASP A 199 -28.48 10.62 5.24
C ASP A 199 -28.07 9.17 5.59
N VAL A 200 -29.02 8.23 5.59
CA VAL A 200 -28.75 6.82 5.94
C VAL A 200 -27.79 6.15 4.96
N SER A 201 -27.90 6.46 3.67
CA SER A 201 -27.02 5.95 2.61
C SER A 201 -25.59 6.46 2.77
N ALA A 202 -25.41 7.71 3.22
CA ALA A 202 -24.09 8.29 3.51
C ALA A 202 -23.38 7.49 4.61
N LEU A 203 -24.11 7.07 5.66
CA LEU A 203 -23.55 6.24 6.74
C LEU A 203 -23.11 4.87 6.24
N GLN A 204 -23.84 4.27 5.30
CA GLN A 204 -23.48 3.00 4.70
C GLN A 204 -22.18 3.14 3.90
N LEU A 205 -22.04 4.20 3.10
CA LEU A 205 -20.81 4.49 2.35
C LEU A 205 -19.60 4.68 3.27
N LEU A 206 -19.74 5.47 4.34
CA LEU A 206 -18.69 5.65 5.35
C LEU A 206 -18.32 4.33 6.04
N SER A 207 -19.31 3.50 6.36
CA SER A 207 -19.11 2.22 7.02
C SER A 207 -18.38 1.20 6.15
N ILE A 208 -18.67 1.17 4.85
CA ILE A 208 -17.95 0.37 3.86
C ILE A 208 -16.52 0.89 3.70
N ALA A 209 -16.35 2.20 3.53
CA ALA A 209 -15.03 2.83 3.36
C ALA A 209 -14.12 2.64 4.58
N ALA A 210 -14.68 2.48 5.77
CA ALA A 210 -13.95 2.23 7.00
C ALA A 210 -13.32 0.83 7.12
N ASP A 211 -13.68 -0.12 6.25
CA ASP A 211 -13.10 -1.47 6.17
C ASP A 211 -13.00 -2.22 7.54
N GLY A 212 -14.04 -2.07 8.37
CA GLY A 212 -14.12 -2.74 9.68
C GLY A 212 -13.39 -2.02 10.83
N SER A 213 -12.87 -0.81 10.61
CA SER A 213 -12.18 0.01 11.61
C SER A 213 -13.07 1.15 12.11
N MET A 214 -13.44 1.12 13.40
CA MET A 214 -14.24 2.20 14.01
C MET A 214 -13.48 3.53 14.03
N ARG A 215 -12.16 3.50 14.26
CA ARG A 215 -11.32 4.71 14.26
C ARG A 215 -11.34 5.41 12.90
N ASP A 216 -11.25 4.64 11.82
CA ASP A 216 -11.25 5.18 10.47
C ASP A 216 -12.66 5.65 10.08
N ALA A 217 -13.71 4.92 10.48
CA ALA A 217 -15.11 5.36 10.33
C ALA A 217 -15.36 6.75 10.95
N LEU A 218 -14.92 6.96 12.20
CA LEU A 218 -15.07 8.25 12.88
C LEU A 218 -14.22 9.35 12.23
N SER A 219 -13.02 9.01 11.73
CA SER A 219 -12.16 9.96 11.03
C SER A 219 -12.75 10.38 9.68
N LEU A 220 -13.34 9.45 8.93
CA LEU A 220 -14.05 9.73 7.69
C LEU A 220 -15.33 10.53 7.95
N MET A 221 -16.05 10.25 9.04
CA MET A 221 -17.23 11.01 9.45
C MET A 221 -16.87 12.45 9.82
N ASP A 222 -15.78 12.68 10.58
CA ASP A 222 -15.27 14.02 10.86
C ASP A 222 -14.95 14.78 9.56
N GLN A 223 -14.31 14.12 8.59
CA GLN A 223 -14.04 14.71 7.27
C GLN A 223 -15.33 15.04 6.52
N ALA A 224 -16.32 14.14 6.56
CA ALA A 224 -17.61 14.36 5.91
C ALA A 224 -18.36 15.55 6.51
N ILE A 225 -18.33 15.71 7.84
CA ILE A 225 -18.94 16.87 8.53
C ILE A 225 -18.27 18.17 8.09
N VAL A 226 -16.94 18.20 7.99
CA VAL A 226 -16.20 19.40 7.55
C VAL A 226 -16.49 19.71 6.08
N PHE A 227 -16.50 18.68 5.22
CA PHE A 227 -16.73 18.81 3.78
C PHE A 227 -18.18 19.26 3.48
N GLY A 228 -19.18 18.67 4.13
CA GLY A 228 -20.61 18.97 3.98
C GLY A 228 -21.09 20.17 4.79
N GLY A 229 -20.19 21.04 5.26
CA GLY A 229 -20.56 22.29 5.96
C GLY A 229 -21.33 22.10 7.26
N GLY A 230 -21.05 21.02 8.00
CA GLY A 230 -21.73 20.67 9.25
C GLY A 230 -22.87 19.66 9.08
N GLN A 231 -23.00 19.03 7.92
CA GLN A 231 -23.98 17.97 7.64
C GLN A 231 -23.29 16.79 6.93
N VAL A 232 -23.88 15.60 7.03
CA VAL A 232 -23.36 14.37 6.40
C VAL A 232 -24.36 13.89 5.35
N ARG A 233 -24.27 14.47 4.15
CA ARG A 233 -25.15 14.13 3.02
C ARG A 233 -24.53 13.08 2.11
N ASP A 234 -25.37 12.35 1.37
CA ASP A 234 -24.92 11.31 0.44
C ASP A 234 -23.98 11.86 -0.64
N ASP A 235 -24.39 12.93 -1.33
CA ASP A 235 -23.62 13.53 -2.43
C ASP A 235 -22.25 14.03 -1.95
N ASP A 236 -22.20 14.66 -0.77
CA ASP A 236 -20.99 15.20 -0.16
C ASP A 236 -20.02 14.08 0.22
N VAL A 237 -20.53 12.99 0.81
CA VAL A 237 -19.72 11.82 1.17
C VAL A 237 -19.20 11.10 -0.08
N ARG A 238 -20.00 10.99 -1.14
CA ARG A 238 -19.54 10.40 -2.41
C ARG A 238 -18.42 11.22 -3.03
N ALA A 239 -18.59 12.53 -3.10
CA ALA A 239 -17.58 13.45 -3.60
C ALA A 239 -16.28 13.38 -2.78
N MET A 240 -16.40 13.32 -1.44
CA MET A 240 -15.26 13.20 -0.53
C MET A 240 -14.51 11.88 -0.69
N LEU A 241 -15.22 10.76 -0.74
CA LEU A 241 -14.61 9.43 -0.89
C LEU A 241 -14.11 9.17 -2.32
N GLY A 242 -14.44 10.05 -3.27
CA GLY A 242 -14.19 9.83 -4.69
C GLY A 242 -14.93 8.59 -5.21
N THR A 243 -16.04 8.19 -4.57
CA THR A 243 -16.82 7.05 -5.04
C THR A 243 -17.51 7.43 -6.33
N ILE A 244 -17.39 6.54 -7.30
CA ILE A 244 -17.86 6.78 -8.64
C ILE A 244 -19.38 6.60 -8.64
N PRO A 245 -20.16 7.59 -9.10
CA PRO A 245 -21.59 7.43 -9.32
C PRO A 245 -21.86 6.17 -10.14
N GLN A 246 -22.78 5.33 -9.65
CA GLN A 246 -23.12 4.07 -10.32
C GLN A 246 -23.61 4.28 -11.76
N ASP A 247 -24.26 5.42 -12.04
CA ASP A 247 -24.72 5.80 -13.38
C ASP A 247 -23.60 5.76 -14.43
N TYR A 248 -22.36 6.13 -14.08
CA TYR A 248 -21.22 6.00 -14.99
C TYR A 248 -20.94 4.55 -15.39
N VAL A 249 -21.02 3.62 -14.44
CA VAL A 249 -20.81 2.19 -14.72
C VAL A 249 -21.96 1.64 -15.56
N PHE A 250 -23.20 2.07 -15.29
CA PHE A 250 -24.36 1.72 -16.12
C PHE A 250 -24.21 2.22 -17.55
N GLU A 251 -23.82 3.46 -17.76
CA GLU A 251 -23.65 4.05 -19.09
C GLU A 251 -22.52 3.36 -19.88
N LEU A 252 -21.44 2.95 -19.21
CA LEU A 252 -20.38 2.13 -19.83
C LEU A 252 -20.89 0.74 -20.22
N LEU A 253 -21.59 0.06 -19.31
CA LEU A 253 -22.15 -1.27 -19.58
C LEU A 253 -23.18 -1.22 -20.71
N GLU A 254 -24.02 -0.19 -20.76
CA GLU A 254 -24.99 -0.01 -21.83
C GLU A 254 -24.31 0.22 -23.19
N ALA A 255 -23.25 1.03 -23.23
CA ALA A 255 -22.45 1.25 -24.44
C ALA A 255 -21.72 -0.02 -24.90
N LEU A 256 -21.22 -0.84 -23.96
CA LEU A 256 -20.62 -2.14 -24.24
C LEU A 256 -21.65 -3.13 -24.82
N VAL A 257 -22.82 -3.27 -24.18
CA VAL A 257 -23.92 -4.13 -24.65
C VAL A 257 -24.46 -3.68 -26.01
N ALA A 258 -24.47 -2.38 -26.27
CA ALA A 258 -24.87 -1.82 -27.58
C ALA A 258 -23.76 -1.95 -28.65
N ASN A 259 -22.59 -2.48 -28.32
CA ASN A 259 -21.40 -2.55 -29.17
C ASN A 259 -21.05 -1.19 -29.82
N ASN A 260 -21.20 -0.09 -29.07
CA ASN A 260 -21.05 1.28 -29.58
C ASN A 260 -19.77 1.94 -29.06
N GLY A 261 -18.66 1.74 -29.79
CA GLY A 261 -17.36 2.29 -29.42
C GLY A 261 -17.30 3.82 -29.35
N VAL A 262 -18.07 4.54 -30.17
CA VAL A 262 -18.09 6.01 -30.14
C VAL A 262 -18.71 6.51 -28.83
N THR A 263 -19.83 5.90 -28.43
CA THR A 263 -20.50 6.25 -27.17
C THR A 263 -19.63 5.86 -25.98
N LEU A 264 -18.99 4.70 -26.03
CA LEU A 264 -18.10 4.21 -24.97
C LEU A 264 -16.91 5.15 -24.74
N MET A 265 -16.22 5.59 -25.81
CA MET A 265 -15.09 6.52 -25.67
C MET A 265 -15.54 7.90 -25.19
N ARG A 266 -16.71 8.39 -25.65
CA ARG A 266 -17.28 9.64 -25.13
C ARG A 266 -17.55 9.57 -23.63
N GLN A 267 -18.02 8.43 -23.13
CA GLN A 267 -18.23 8.23 -21.70
C GLN A 267 -16.92 8.25 -20.91
N VAL A 268 -15.88 7.60 -21.43
CA VAL A 268 -14.54 7.66 -20.84
C VAL A 268 -13.99 9.09 -20.81
N ASP A 269 -14.20 9.87 -21.88
CA ASP A 269 -13.82 11.29 -21.94
C ASP A 269 -14.55 12.13 -20.89
N GLU A 270 -15.86 11.94 -20.71
CA GLU A 270 -16.64 12.66 -19.71
C GLU A 270 -16.18 12.35 -18.28
N MET A 271 -15.89 11.08 -17.98
CA MET A 271 -15.34 10.67 -16.69
C MET A 271 -13.94 11.24 -16.44
N ALA A 272 -13.10 11.32 -17.47
CA ALA A 272 -11.78 11.93 -17.37
C ALA A 272 -11.87 13.44 -17.03
N GLN A 273 -12.81 14.16 -17.64
CA GLN A 273 -13.05 15.58 -17.32
C GLN A 273 -13.48 15.79 -15.87
N LYS A 274 -14.19 14.82 -15.29
CA LYS A 274 -14.61 14.81 -13.89
C LYS A 274 -13.59 14.18 -12.95
N SER A 275 -12.38 13.90 -13.43
CA SER A 275 -11.24 13.40 -12.64
C SER A 275 -11.52 12.07 -11.92
N VAL A 276 -12.29 11.19 -12.55
CA VAL A 276 -12.61 9.85 -12.01
C VAL A 276 -11.34 8.99 -11.93
N ASP A 277 -11.18 8.25 -10.83
CA ASP A 277 -10.13 7.24 -10.70
C ASP A 277 -10.49 5.97 -11.50
N PHE A 278 -9.79 5.75 -12.62
CA PHE A 278 -10.00 4.60 -13.50
C PHE A 278 -9.68 3.24 -12.84
N VAL A 279 -8.83 3.22 -11.81
CA VAL A 279 -8.53 1.98 -11.07
C VAL A 279 -9.75 1.58 -10.23
N SER A 280 -10.33 2.53 -9.50
CA SER A 280 -11.57 2.32 -8.75
C SER A 280 -12.77 2.07 -9.66
N LEU A 281 -12.82 2.71 -10.83
CA LEU A 281 -13.85 2.47 -11.85
C LEU A 281 -13.84 1.02 -12.31
N LEU A 282 -12.66 0.49 -12.61
CA LEU A 282 -12.50 -0.90 -13.06
C LEU A 282 -12.93 -1.91 -11.97
N LYS A 283 -12.59 -1.66 -10.70
CA LYS A 283 -13.06 -2.49 -9.58
C LYS A 283 -14.57 -2.45 -9.42
N THR A 284 -15.17 -1.28 -9.63
CA THR A 284 -16.62 -1.11 -9.58
C THR A 284 -17.28 -1.87 -10.74
N LEU A 285 -16.76 -1.73 -11.96
CA LEU A 285 -17.21 -2.49 -13.14
C LEU A 285 -17.16 -4.00 -12.90
N LEU A 286 -16.07 -4.51 -12.31
CA LEU A 286 -15.95 -5.93 -11.94
C LEU A 286 -17.04 -6.38 -10.96
N THR A 287 -17.36 -5.55 -9.97
CA THR A 287 -18.41 -5.84 -9.00
C THR A 287 -19.78 -5.93 -9.68
N PHE A 288 -20.06 -5.02 -10.63
CA PHE A 288 -21.30 -5.06 -11.41
C PHE A 288 -21.36 -6.28 -12.34
N LEU A 289 -20.29 -6.61 -13.06
CA LEU A 289 -20.23 -7.80 -13.91
C LEU A 289 -20.41 -9.09 -13.09
N HIS A 290 -19.79 -9.17 -11.91
CA HIS A 290 -20.00 -10.28 -10.98
C HIS A 290 -21.47 -10.39 -10.55
N ARG A 291 -22.11 -9.27 -10.16
CA ARG A 291 -23.54 -9.24 -9.82
C ARG A 291 -24.41 -9.72 -11.00
N MET A 292 -24.14 -9.26 -12.21
CA MET A 292 -24.86 -9.69 -13.42
C MET A 292 -24.73 -11.20 -13.66
N ALA A 293 -23.51 -11.74 -13.52
CA ALA A 293 -23.26 -13.18 -13.68
C ALA A 293 -24.04 -14.01 -12.65
N MET A 294 -24.06 -13.58 -11.39
CA MET A 294 -24.78 -14.26 -10.31
C MET A 294 -26.29 -14.31 -10.56
N VAL A 295 -26.87 -13.19 -11.03
CA VAL A 295 -28.31 -13.12 -11.34
C VAL A 295 -28.67 -14.03 -12.50
N GLN A 296 -27.85 -14.08 -13.55
CA GLN A 296 -28.13 -14.87 -14.74
C GLN A 296 -27.94 -16.38 -14.53
N GLN A 297 -26.94 -16.80 -13.75
CA GLN A 297 -26.61 -18.22 -13.58
C GLN A 297 -27.18 -18.85 -12.31
N ALA A 298 -27.16 -18.13 -11.20
CA ALA A 298 -27.56 -18.68 -9.91
C ALA A 298 -29.01 -18.31 -9.56
N SER A 299 -29.63 -17.35 -10.27
CA SER A 299 -30.97 -16.81 -9.97
C SER A 299 -31.12 -16.42 -8.49
N VAL A 300 -30.00 -16.04 -7.85
CA VAL A 300 -29.98 -15.63 -6.46
C VAL A 300 -30.26 -14.15 -6.41
N ASP A 301 -31.39 -13.81 -5.80
CA ASP A 301 -31.86 -12.44 -5.61
C ASP A 301 -31.10 -11.81 -4.43
N TRP A 302 -29.85 -11.39 -4.64
CA TRP A 302 -29.06 -10.63 -3.64
C TRP A 302 -29.48 -9.16 -3.53
N PHE A 303 -30.42 -8.70 -4.35
CA PHE A 303 -30.94 -7.34 -4.32
C PHE A 303 -32.03 -7.20 -3.25
N GLU A 304 -31.65 -7.37 -1.98
CA GLU A 304 -32.39 -6.74 -0.90
C GLU A 304 -31.97 -5.25 -0.94
N ASP A 305 -32.87 -4.41 -1.50
CA ASP A 305 -32.83 -2.94 -1.46
C ASP A 305 -31.94 -2.15 -2.44
N ASP A 306 -31.95 -2.46 -3.75
CA ASP A 306 -31.30 -1.60 -4.76
C ASP A 306 -32.29 -1.06 -5.81
N ILE A 307 -32.38 0.27 -5.94
CA ILE A 307 -33.12 1.01 -7.00
C ILE A 307 -32.64 0.56 -8.41
N ASP A 308 -31.44 0.02 -8.45
CA ASP A 308 -30.69 -0.45 -9.60
C ASP A 308 -31.15 -1.81 -10.17
N LYS A 309 -31.99 -2.57 -9.44
CA LYS A 309 -32.44 -3.91 -9.86
C LYS A 309 -33.13 -3.89 -11.23
N GLN A 310 -33.98 -2.89 -11.48
CA GLN A 310 -34.70 -2.76 -12.76
C GLN A 310 -33.77 -2.41 -13.93
N LYS A 311 -32.82 -1.48 -13.72
CA LYS A 311 -31.82 -1.11 -14.74
C LYS A 311 -30.92 -2.31 -15.08
N LEU A 312 -30.41 -3.02 -14.06
CA LEU A 312 -29.60 -4.22 -14.24
C LEU A 312 -30.37 -5.35 -14.93
N GLN A 313 -31.61 -5.63 -14.55
CA GLN A 313 -32.42 -6.66 -15.21
C GLN A 313 -32.63 -6.38 -16.70
N GLY A 314 -32.87 -5.11 -17.07
CA GLY A 314 -32.96 -4.69 -18.47
C GLY A 314 -31.68 -5.02 -19.25
N MET A 315 -30.50 -4.79 -18.66
CA MET A 315 -29.22 -5.09 -19.29
C MET A 315 -28.92 -6.60 -19.35
N ILE A 316 -29.19 -7.34 -18.27
CA ILE A 316 -28.95 -8.79 -18.16
C ILE A 316 -29.72 -9.56 -19.25
N SER A 317 -30.91 -9.07 -19.63
CA SER A 317 -31.70 -9.69 -20.72
C SER A 317 -31.08 -9.53 -22.12
N ARG A 318 -30.15 -8.59 -22.30
CA ARG A 318 -29.55 -8.22 -23.59
C ARG A 318 -28.11 -8.71 -23.79
N ILE A 319 -27.52 -9.32 -22.76
CA ILE A 319 -26.13 -9.79 -22.76
C ILE A 319 -26.08 -11.30 -22.47
N SER A 320 -25.24 -12.04 -23.19
CA SER A 320 -25.10 -13.47 -22.94
C SER A 320 -24.28 -13.75 -21.68
N ALA A 321 -24.49 -14.92 -21.06
CA ALA A 321 -23.70 -15.34 -19.90
C ALA A 321 -22.21 -15.49 -20.27
N GLU A 322 -21.92 -15.89 -21.50
CA GLU A 322 -20.57 -16.02 -22.03
C GLU A 322 -19.89 -14.64 -22.15
N ASP A 323 -20.60 -13.63 -22.66
CA ASP A 323 -20.11 -12.25 -22.74
C ASP A 323 -19.78 -11.68 -21.36
N ILE A 324 -20.65 -11.87 -20.37
CA ILE A 324 -20.40 -11.38 -19.01
C ILE A 324 -19.12 -12.01 -18.43
N GLN A 325 -18.93 -13.32 -18.60
CA GLN A 325 -17.73 -14.01 -18.13
C GLN A 325 -16.47 -13.51 -18.87
N LEU A 326 -16.57 -13.30 -20.18
CA LEU A 326 -15.47 -12.77 -20.98
C LEU A 326 -15.08 -11.35 -20.54
N TYR A 327 -16.06 -10.46 -20.39
CA TYR A 327 -15.84 -9.10 -19.90
C TYR A 327 -15.27 -9.09 -18.49
N TYR A 328 -15.77 -9.96 -17.60
CA TYR A 328 -15.25 -10.09 -16.24
C TYR A 328 -13.78 -10.53 -16.25
N GLN A 329 -13.42 -11.53 -17.07
CA GLN A 329 -12.05 -12.00 -17.20
C GLN A 329 -11.13 -10.91 -17.76
N MET A 330 -11.55 -10.20 -18.80
CA MET A 330 -10.77 -9.09 -19.37
C MET A 330 -10.58 -7.96 -18.36
N ALA A 331 -11.63 -7.56 -17.64
CA ALA A 331 -11.53 -6.55 -16.59
C ALA A 331 -10.60 -6.98 -15.45
N LEU A 332 -10.63 -8.26 -15.07
CA LEU A 332 -9.79 -8.80 -14.01
C LEU A 332 -8.32 -8.77 -14.39
N MET A 333 -7.97 -9.17 -15.62
CA MET A 333 -6.62 -9.02 -16.17
C MET A 333 -6.23 -7.53 -16.28
N GLY A 334 -7.19 -6.69 -16.69
CA GLY A 334 -7.04 -5.25 -16.82
C GLY A 334 -6.56 -4.55 -15.54
N GLN A 335 -6.87 -5.07 -14.34
CA GLN A 335 -6.42 -4.44 -13.08
C GLN A 335 -4.90 -4.35 -12.97
N ASN A 336 -4.18 -5.35 -13.47
CA ASN A 336 -2.72 -5.32 -13.49
C ASN A 336 -2.20 -4.49 -14.68
N ASP A 337 -2.84 -4.62 -15.84
CA ASP A 337 -2.47 -3.89 -17.06
C ASP A 337 -2.58 -2.36 -16.87
N LEU A 338 -3.58 -1.88 -16.12
CA LEU A 338 -3.78 -0.45 -15.86
C LEU A 338 -2.60 0.20 -15.14
N ASN A 339 -1.96 -0.52 -14.21
CA ASN A 339 -0.80 -0.01 -13.48
C ASN A 339 0.49 -0.04 -14.32
N LEU A 340 0.51 -0.84 -15.39
CA LEU A 340 1.64 -0.94 -16.32
C LEU A 340 1.48 0.01 -17.52
N ALA A 341 0.27 0.51 -17.76
CA ALA A 341 -0.01 1.44 -18.83
C ALA A 341 0.71 2.79 -18.60
N PRO A 342 1.07 3.52 -19.68
CA PRO A 342 1.68 4.84 -19.55
C PRO A 342 0.83 5.85 -18.78
N ASP A 343 -0.49 5.68 -18.83
CA ASP A 343 -1.50 6.48 -18.16
C ASP A 343 -2.71 5.59 -17.83
N PRO A 344 -3.27 5.61 -16.60
CA PRO A 344 -4.40 4.77 -16.21
C PRO A 344 -5.62 4.90 -17.13
N ARG A 345 -5.87 6.12 -17.63
CA ARG A 345 -6.94 6.37 -18.60
C ARG A 345 -6.67 5.63 -19.91
N MET A 346 -5.48 5.76 -20.49
CA MET A 346 -5.11 5.03 -21.72
C MET A 346 -5.23 3.50 -21.54
N GLY A 347 -4.82 2.99 -20.37
CA GLY A 347 -4.98 1.57 -20.03
C GLY A 347 -6.45 1.15 -20.02
N PHE A 348 -7.32 1.98 -19.44
CA PHE A 348 -8.76 1.75 -19.40
C PHE A 348 -9.41 1.85 -20.79
N GLU A 349 -9.06 2.84 -21.61
CA GLU A 349 -9.52 2.97 -23.01
C GLU A 349 -9.17 1.71 -23.83
N MET A 350 -7.92 1.22 -23.71
CA MET A 350 -7.48 0.01 -24.39
C MET A 350 -8.23 -1.24 -23.91
N LEU A 351 -8.53 -1.33 -22.61
CA LEU A 351 -9.34 -2.41 -22.06
C LEU A 351 -10.77 -2.38 -22.62
N MET A 352 -11.41 -1.20 -22.65
CA MET A 352 -12.75 -1.01 -23.20
C MET A 352 -12.81 -1.38 -24.69
N LEU A 353 -11.83 -0.95 -25.48
CA LEU A 353 -11.72 -1.31 -26.89
C LEU A 353 -11.50 -2.81 -27.08
N ARG A 354 -10.73 -3.46 -26.20
CA ARG A 354 -10.53 -4.91 -26.21
C ARG A 354 -11.84 -5.64 -25.94
N MET A 355 -12.65 -5.20 -24.98
CA MET A 355 -13.97 -5.79 -24.72
C MET A 355 -14.90 -5.70 -25.92
N LEU A 356 -14.91 -4.58 -26.65
CA LEU A 356 -15.67 -4.46 -27.89
C LEU A 356 -15.16 -5.39 -28.98
N ALA A 357 -13.84 -5.41 -29.21
CA ALA A 357 -13.22 -6.16 -30.30
C ALA A 357 -13.32 -7.68 -30.17
N PHE A 358 -13.50 -8.18 -28.94
CA PHE A 358 -13.57 -9.61 -28.65
C PHE A 358 -14.97 -10.07 -28.23
N SER A 359 -16.04 -9.29 -28.50
CA SER A 359 -17.40 -9.78 -28.29
C SER A 359 -17.72 -10.90 -29.30
N PRO A 360 -18.14 -12.10 -28.85
CA PRO A 360 -18.47 -13.25 -29.71
C PRO A 360 -19.55 -12.98 -30.77
N ASN A 361 -20.34 -11.91 -30.65
CA ASN A 361 -21.32 -11.53 -31.68
C ASN A 361 -20.69 -11.10 -33.02
N ASP A 362 -19.39 -10.78 -33.07
CA ASP A 362 -18.69 -10.41 -34.31
C ASP A 362 -18.23 -11.63 -35.16
N VAL A 363 -18.41 -12.86 -34.68
CA VAL A 363 -18.01 -14.05 -35.47
C VAL A 363 -19.01 -14.35 -36.61
N GLU A 364 -20.23 -13.80 -36.58
CA GLU A 364 -21.21 -13.93 -37.68
C GLU A 364 -21.31 -12.69 -38.59
N ALA A 365 -20.84 -11.52 -38.16
CA ALA A 365 -20.87 -10.30 -38.97
C ALA A 365 -19.56 -10.12 -39.76
N GLY A 366 -19.53 -10.71 -40.95
CA GLY A 366 -18.37 -10.77 -41.84
C GLY A 366 -17.50 -9.52 -41.91
N VAL A 367 -16.19 -9.76 -41.80
CA VAL A 367 -15.07 -8.87 -42.11
C VAL A 367 -15.43 -7.95 -43.29
N LYS A 368 -15.83 -6.70 -43.01
CA LYS A 368 -15.81 -5.63 -44.01
C LYS A 368 -14.41 -5.05 -44.01
N PRO A 369 -13.62 -5.20 -45.10
CA PRO A 369 -12.32 -4.57 -45.18
C PRO A 369 -12.51 -3.05 -45.20
N ILE A 370 -11.76 -2.35 -44.35
CA ILE A 370 -11.57 -0.90 -44.42
C ILE A 370 -11.09 -0.57 -45.84
N SER A 371 -11.97 0.06 -46.62
CA SER A 371 -11.66 0.53 -47.97
C SER A 371 -10.60 1.63 -47.89
N LYS A 372 -9.42 1.37 -48.48
CA LYS A 372 -8.37 2.37 -48.67
C LYS A 372 -8.95 3.62 -49.38
N PRO A 373 -8.70 4.85 -48.89
CA PRO A 373 -9.13 6.04 -49.60
C PRO A 373 -8.33 6.20 -50.90
N LYS A 374 -9.10 6.32 -52.00
CA LYS A 374 -8.61 6.58 -53.35
C LYS A 374 -7.91 7.94 -53.44
N SER A 375 -6.75 7.93 -54.08
CA SER A 375 -6.01 9.10 -54.55
C SER A 375 -6.88 10.03 -55.39
N VAL A 376 -6.96 11.30 -55.01
CA VAL A 376 -7.43 12.39 -55.89
C VAL A 376 -6.22 13.23 -56.27
N GLN A 377 -5.88 13.20 -57.55
CA GLN A 377 -4.97 14.12 -58.19
C GLN A 377 -5.66 15.47 -58.37
N GLN A 378 -5.04 16.55 -57.87
CA GLN A 378 -5.27 17.89 -58.43
C GLN A 378 -3.93 18.63 -58.53
N LYS A 379 -3.58 18.96 -59.77
CA LYS A 379 -2.47 19.83 -60.14
C LYS A 379 -2.86 21.28 -59.85
N SER A 380 -1.99 22.02 -59.18
CA SER A 380 -1.83 23.46 -59.37
C SER A 380 -0.38 23.83 -59.03
N ALA A 381 0.29 24.41 -60.01
CA ALA A 381 1.68 24.82 -59.94
C ALA A 381 1.75 26.35 -59.86
N VAL A 382 2.44 26.88 -58.85
CA VAL A 382 3.24 28.11 -58.97
C VAL A 382 4.49 27.96 -58.09
N LYS A 383 5.62 28.38 -58.67
CA LYS A 383 7.01 28.23 -58.23
C LYS A 383 7.37 29.09 -57.00
N THR A 384 8.22 28.54 -56.13
CA THR A 384 9.32 29.26 -55.45
C THR A 384 10.45 28.29 -55.11
N THR A 385 11.66 28.63 -55.57
CA THR A 385 13.03 28.27 -55.16
C THR A 385 13.30 27.08 -54.21
N PRO A 386 14.28 26.21 -54.51
CA PRO A 386 14.67 25.10 -53.64
C PRO A 386 15.60 25.58 -52.52
N THR A 387 15.13 25.47 -51.27
CA THR A 387 15.98 25.55 -50.08
C THR A 387 15.94 24.21 -49.34
N LYS A 388 17.14 23.65 -49.19
CA LYS A 388 17.57 22.43 -48.49
C LYS A 388 16.75 22.05 -47.25
N PRO A 389 16.19 20.82 -47.14
CA PRO A 389 15.75 20.27 -45.86
C PRO A 389 16.91 19.64 -45.09
N ALA A 390 17.05 20.04 -43.83
CA ALA A 390 17.96 19.47 -42.86
C ALA A 390 17.50 18.05 -42.45
N PRO A 391 18.45 17.10 -42.25
CA PRO A 391 18.16 15.72 -41.89
C PRO A 391 17.85 15.53 -40.40
N LYS A 392 17.04 14.49 -40.15
CA LYS A 392 16.75 13.85 -38.86
C LYS A 392 18.03 13.60 -38.04
N PRO A 393 17.95 13.66 -36.69
CA PRO A 393 19.08 13.36 -35.83
C PRO A 393 19.58 11.94 -36.08
N THR A 394 20.82 11.92 -36.52
CA THR A 394 21.69 10.80 -36.83
C THR A 394 21.86 9.92 -35.60
N ALA A 395 21.68 8.62 -35.77
CA ALA A 395 22.25 7.63 -34.86
C ALA A 395 23.76 7.89 -34.77
N GLU A 396 24.25 8.11 -33.54
CA GLU A 396 25.68 8.21 -33.27
C GLU A 396 26.39 6.91 -33.65
N PRO A 397 27.67 6.99 -34.03
CA PRO A 397 28.39 5.89 -34.65
C PRO A 397 28.57 4.76 -33.64
N VAL A 398 28.21 3.53 -34.04
CA VAL A 398 28.67 2.32 -33.36
C VAL A 398 30.19 2.36 -33.40
N ALA A 399 30.80 2.61 -32.23
CA ALA A 399 32.24 2.59 -32.07
C ALA A 399 32.78 1.27 -32.62
N THR A 400 33.73 1.35 -33.54
CA THR A 400 34.54 0.21 -33.97
C THR A 400 35.14 -0.45 -32.73
N VAL A 401 34.79 -1.72 -32.48
CA VAL A 401 35.36 -2.51 -31.38
C VAL A 401 36.88 -2.53 -31.55
N ASP A 402 37.58 -1.93 -30.60
CA ASP A 402 39.03 -1.86 -30.65
C ASP A 402 39.59 -3.20 -30.17
N LYS A 403 39.90 -4.11 -31.11
CA LYS A 403 40.29 -5.51 -30.85
C LYS A 403 41.55 -5.66 -29.98
N LYS A 404 42.26 -4.55 -29.67
CA LYS A 404 43.44 -4.52 -28.79
C LYS A 404 43.14 -4.10 -27.35
N ASN A 405 41.94 -3.61 -27.05
CA ASN A 405 41.62 -3.14 -25.70
C ASN A 405 41.25 -4.33 -24.79
N ARG A 406 42.06 -4.56 -23.74
CA ARG A 406 41.87 -5.64 -22.77
C ARG A 406 41.06 -5.20 -21.53
N ASP A 407 40.53 -3.97 -21.53
CA ASP A 407 39.76 -3.41 -20.41
C ASP A 407 38.27 -3.82 -20.47
N TRP A 408 37.86 -4.70 -19.55
CA TRP A 408 36.54 -5.34 -19.51
C TRP A 408 35.33 -4.37 -19.45
N PRO A 409 35.33 -3.31 -18.62
CA PRO A 409 34.27 -2.30 -18.61
C PRO A 409 34.10 -1.56 -19.95
N THR A 410 35.18 -1.45 -20.72
CA THR A 410 35.17 -0.82 -22.05
C THR A 410 34.65 -1.79 -23.11
N VAL A 411 35.01 -3.08 -23.01
CA VAL A 411 34.48 -4.15 -23.88
C VAL A 411 32.96 -4.29 -23.71
N ILE A 412 32.42 -4.28 -22.49
CA ILE A 412 30.97 -4.36 -22.26
C ILE A 412 30.22 -3.20 -22.94
N ARG A 413 30.77 -1.98 -22.85
CA ARG A 413 30.19 -0.79 -23.50
C ARG A 413 30.23 -0.91 -25.03
N GLN A 414 31.33 -1.41 -25.59
CA GLN A 414 31.48 -1.61 -27.03
C GLN A 414 30.59 -2.73 -27.58
N LEU A 415 30.27 -3.76 -26.78
CA LEU A 415 29.37 -4.84 -27.18
C LEU A 415 27.88 -4.43 -27.22
N GLY A 416 27.51 -3.28 -26.64
CA GLY A 416 26.13 -2.77 -26.68
C GLY A 416 25.09 -3.71 -26.05
N LEU A 417 25.49 -4.51 -25.05
CA LEU A 417 24.64 -5.55 -24.46
C LEU A 417 23.53 -4.93 -23.60
N GLY A 418 22.28 -5.05 -24.06
CA GLY A 418 21.09 -4.61 -23.33
C GLY A 418 20.52 -5.66 -22.37
N GLY A 419 19.76 -5.20 -21.38
CA GLY A 419 18.95 -6.05 -20.49
C GLY A 419 19.76 -7.01 -19.59
N LEU A 420 19.24 -8.23 -19.40
CA LEU A 420 19.82 -9.25 -18.51
C LEU A 420 21.24 -9.68 -18.90
N THR A 421 21.59 -9.65 -20.20
CA THR A 421 22.94 -9.98 -20.70
C THR A 421 23.97 -8.91 -20.31
N GLY A 422 23.58 -7.63 -20.35
CA GLY A 422 24.44 -6.53 -19.90
C GLY A 422 24.65 -6.52 -18.39
N GLN A 423 23.59 -6.82 -17.62
CA GLN A 423 23.69 -6.99 -16.17
C GLN A 423 24.62 -8.15 -15.81
N PHE A 424 24.43 -9.32 -16.45
CA PHE A 424 25.29 -10.49 -16.25
C PHE A 424 26.76 -10.17 -16.55
N ALA A 425 27.06 -9.54 -17.68
CA ALA A 425 28.42 -9.13 -18.02
C ALA A 425 29.04 -8.16 -17.00
N GLY A 426 28.23 -7.27 -16.42
CA GLY A 426 28.65 -6.32 -15.38
C GLY A 426 28.98 -6.96 -14.03
N HIS A 427 28.47 -8.17 -13.76
CA HIS A 427 28.80 -8.97 -12.58
C HIS A 427 30.00 -9.90 -12.79
N CYS A 428 30.55 -9.96 -14.01
CA CYS A 428 31.77 -10.70 -14.30
C CYS A 428 33.02 -9.83 -14.15
N ALA A 429 34.11 -10.41 -13.65
CA ALA A 429 35.45 -9.84 -13.69
C ALA A 429 36.39 -10.69 -14.56
N VAL A 430 37.43 -10.09 -15.14
CA VAL A 430 38.42 -10.84 -15.93
C VAL A 430 39.46 -11.44 -15.00
N LYS A 431 39.63 -12.77 -15.06
CA LYS A 431 40.69 -13.49 -14.35
C LYS A 431 41.93 -13.66 -15.23
N SER A 432 41.75 -13.98 -16.51
CA SER A 432 42.85 -14.03 -17.48
C SER A 432 42.35 -13.83 -18.90
N TRP A 433 43.20 -13.22 -19.74
CA TRP A 433 42.92 -13.01 -21.16
C TRP A 433 44.22 -13.17 -21.97
N ASP A 434 44.51 -14.40 -22.39
CA ASP A 434 45.71 -14.74 -23.17
C ASP A 434 45.43 -15.86 -24.20
N ASN A 435 46.20 -15.90 -25.29
CA ASN A 435 46.16 -16.95 -26.33
C ASN A 435 44.76 -17.30 -26.88
N GLY A 436 43.88 -16.30 -27.06
CA GLY A 436 42.53 -16.53 -27.58
C GLY A 436 41.56 -17.15 -26.57
N LYS A 437 41.91 -17.19 -25.27
CA LYS A 437 41.02 -17.64 -24.20
C LYS A 437 40.79 -16.53 -23.18
N LEU A 438 39.53 -16.25 -22.89
CA LEU A 438 39.07 -15.30 -21.88
C LEU A 438 38.41 -16.07 -20.73
N VAL A 439 38.97 -15.94 -19.52
CA VAL A 439 38.39 -16.53 -18.31
C VAL A 439 37.76 -15.42 -17.48
N LEU A 440 36.44 -15.50 -17.31
CA LEU A 440 35.65 -14.57 -16.49
C LEU A 440 35.28 -15.23 -15.17
N THR A 441 35.39 -14.49 -14.07
CA THR A 441 34.90 -14.92 -12.76
C THR A 441 33.57 -14.28 -12.45
N LEU A 442 32.65 -15.09 -11.91
CA LEU A 442 31.36 -14.67 -11.40
C LEU A 442 31.32 -14.91 -9.88
N ASP A 443 30.83 -13.93 -9.13
CA ASP A 443 30.68 -14.06 -7.68
C ASP A 443 29.74 -15.24 -7.32
N PRO A 444 30.07 -16.06 -6.30
CA PRO A 444 29.21 -17.14 -5.82
C PRO A 444 27.77 -16.75 -5.51
N GLN A 445 27.51 -15.49 -5.13
CA GLN A 445 26.14 -14.98 -4.88
C GLN A 445 25.27 -14.96 -6.15
N HIS A 446 25.88 -14.96 -7.33
CA HIS A 446 25.22 -14.94 -8.62
C HIS A 446 25.31 -16.27 -9.37
N LYS A 447 25.69 -17.36 -8.68
CA LYS A 447 25.81 -18.72 -9.26
C LYS A 447 24.56 -19.20 -10.00
N SER A 448 23.36 -18.75 -9.62
CA SER A 448 22.10 -19.07 -10.29
C SER A 448 22.02 -18.58 -11.75
N LEU A 449 22.86 -17.62 -12.13
CA LEU A 449 22.94 -17.09 -13.48
C LEU A 449 23.87 -17.90 -14.40
N GLN A 450 24.64 -18.85 -13.85
CA GLN A 450 25.48 -19.77 -14.62
C GLN A 450 24.61 -20.77 -15.39
N GLY A 451 24.87 -20.95 -16.68
CA GLY A 451 24.07 -21.73 -17.63
C GLY A 451 22.86 -20.98 -18.20
N SER A 452 22.66 -19.70 -17.84
CA SER A 452 21.51 -18.91 -18.29
C SER A 452 21.59 -18.50 -19.76
N ARG A 453 20.44 -18.10 -20.33
CA ARG A 453 20.37 -17.53 -21.70
C ARG A 453 21.23 -16.26 -21.83
N ALA A 454 21.43 -15.52 -20.73
CA ALA A 454 22.29 -14.34 -20.68
C ALA A 454 23.78 -14.72 -20.86
N GLU A 455 24.24 -15.80 -20.23
CA GLU A 455 25.60 -16.33 -20.41
C GLU A 455 25.85 -16.75 -21.87
N GLN A 456 24.92 -17.51 -22.46
CA GLN A 456 25.05 -17.98 -23.84
C GLN A 456 25.08 -16.81 -24.84
N MET A 457 24.27 -15.77 -24.59
CA MET A 457 24.27 -14.56 -25.41
C MET A 457 25.56 -13.74 -25.25
N LEU A 458 26.14 -13.70 -24.05
CA LEU A 458 27.43 -13.05 -23.79
C LEU A 458 28.58 -13.77 -24.52
N ILE A 459 28.66 -15.10 -24.40
CA ILE A 459 29.68 -15.91 -25.10
C ILE A 459 29.54 -15.75 -26.62
N LYS A 460 28.31 -15.75 -27.14
CA LYS A 460 28.04 -15.55 -28.57
C LYS A 460 28.43 -14.14 -29.04
N ALA A 461 28.15 -13.11 -28.25
CA ALA A 461 28.54 -11.74 -28.58
C ALA A 461 30.06 -11.55 -28.57
N LEU A 462 30.76 -12.20 -27.64
CA LEU A 462 32.23 -12.20 -27.59
C LEU A 462 32.84 -12.92 -28.80
N ALA A 463 32.31 -14.10 -29.17
CA ALA A 463 32.78 -14.86 -30.32
C ALA A 463 32.53 -14.14 -31.66
N ASN A 464 31.45 -13.38 -31.78
CA ASN A 464 31.14 -12.61 -32.98
C ASN A 464 32.02 -11.38 -33.17
N ASN A 465 32.50 -10.79 -32.06
CA ASN A 465 33.24 -9.51 -32.10
C ASN A 465 34.76 -9.70 -32.00
N PHE A 466 35.24 -10.86 -31.52
CA PHE A 466 36.66 -11.21 -31.41
C PHE A 466 36.97 -12.52 -32.14
N ASP A 467 37.82 -12.45 -33.17
CA ASP A 467 38.20 -13.61 -33.98
C ASP A 467 39.01 -14.61 -33.13
N GLY A 468 38.51 -15.85 -32.99
CA GLY A 468 39.20 -16.94 -32.29
C GLY A 468 39.16 -16.89 -30.77
N LEU A 469 38.29 -16.06 -30.16
CA LEU A 469 38.15 -15.95 -28.71
C LEU A 469 37.21 -17.03 -28.14
N THR A 470 37.67 -17.81 -27.17
CA THR A 470 36.87 -18.72 -26.37
C THR A 470 36.68 -18.14 -24.96
N ALA A 471 35.44 -17.92 -24.55
CA ALA A 471 35.11 -17.38 -23.23
C ALA A 471 34.64 -18.51 -22.28
N GLU A 472 35.26 -18.60 -21.10
CA GLU A 472 34.90 -19.56 -20.04
C GLU A 472 34.56 -18.79 -18.77
N ILE A 473 33.43 -19.14 -18.13
CA ILE A 473 32.96 -18.47 -16.91
C ILE A 473 33.08 -19.42 -15.72
N ILE A 474 33.83 -19.00 -14.71
CA ILE A 474 34.11 -19.77 -13.49
C ILE A 474 33.48 -19.04 -12.31
N VAL A 475 32.83 -19.79 -11.40
CA VAL A 475 32.27 -19.21 -10.18
C VAL A 475 33.36 -19.18 -9.10
N GLU A 476 33.89 -18.00 -8.86
CA GLU A 476 34.98 -17.74 -7.92
C GLU A 476 34.94 -16.27 -7.52
N SER A 477 35.21 -15.96 -6.25
CA SER A 477 35.22 -14.57 -5.77
C SER A 477 36.21 -13.74 -6.60
N PRO A 478 35.77 -12.66 -7.27
CA PRO A 478 36.62 -11.92 -8.18
C PRO A 478 37.76 -11.24 -7.43
N ALA A 479 39.01 -11.43 -7.88
CA ALA A 479 40.21 -10.83 -7.29
C ALA A 479 40.36 -9.31 -7.56
N GLY A 480 39.42 -8.70 -8.30
CA GLY A 480 39.42 -7.29 -8.66
C GLY A 480 38.01 -6.71 -8.70
N ALA A 481 37.93 -5.37 -8.68
CA ALA A 481 36.66 -4.65 -8.66
C ALA A 481 35.83 -4.94 -9.92
N THR A 482 34.61 -5.41 -9.73
CA THR A 482 33.67 -5.61 -10.84
C THR A 482 33.23 -4.25 -11.43
N PRO A 483 32.89 -4.17 -12.73
CA PRO A 483 32.36 -2.95 -13.33
C PRO A 483 31.15 -2.36 -12.59
N GLN A 484 30.33 -3.21 -11.95
CA GLN A 484 29.19 -2.79 -11.12
C GLN A 484 29.62 -2.17 -9.79
N GLN A 485 30.67 -2.69 -9.14
CA GLN A 485 31.25 -2.09 -7.94
C GLN A 485 31.86 -0.72 -8.24
N LEU A 486 32.58 -0.56 -9.36
CA LEU A 486 33.14 0.73 -9.77
C LEU A 486 32.04 1.78 -10.08
N LYS A 487 30.93 1.38 -10.73
CA LYS A 487 29.77 2.26 -10.95
C LYS A 487 29.07 2.67 -9.66
N THR A 488 28.97 1.74 -8.70
CA THR A 488 28.34 2.00 -7.40
C THR A 488 29.20 2.96 -6.58
N GLN A 489 30.53 2.76 -6.59
CA GLN A 489 31.48 3.63 -5.89
C GLN A 489 31.50 5.04 -6.48
N GLN A 490 31.55 5.20 -7.82
CA GLN A 490 31.44 6.52 -8.45
C GLN A 490 30.11 7.23 -8.14
N LYS A 491 29.00 6.49 -8.02
CA LYS A 491 27.71 7.07 -7.64
C LYS A 491 27.71 7.51 -6.17
N GLN A 492 28.33 6.73 -5.28
CA GLN A 492 28.50 7.06 -3.87
C GLN A 492 29.41 8.29 -3.69
N ASP A 493 30.52 8.37 -4.42
CA ASP A 493 31.44 9.51 -4.37
C ASP A 493 30.76 10.80 -4.86
N LYS A 494 29.98 10.74 -5.95
CA LYS A 494 29.17 11.88 -6.43
C LYS A 494 28.10 12.31 -5.43
N GLN A 495 27.45 11.35 -4.77
CA GLN A 495 26.44 11.63 -3.74
C GLN A 495 27.09 12.29 -2.51
N ALA A 496 28.25 11.79 -2.07
CA ALA A 496 28.99 12.34 -0.94
C ALA A 496 29.43 13.78 -1.20
N SER A 497 29.99 14.07 -2.40
CA SER A 497 30.36 15.43 -2.81
C SER A 497 29.14 16.36 -2.83
N ALA A 498 27.99 15.91 -3.33
CA ALA A 498 26.77 16.72 -3.38
C ALA A 498 26.22 17.05 -1.97
N VAL A 499 26.34 16.13 -1.01
CA VAL A 499 25.95 16.38 0.39
C VAL A 499 26.89 17.40 1.02
N GLU A 500 28.19 17.29 0.75
CA GLU A 500 29.21 18.19 1.29
C GLU A 500 29.07 19.62 0.74
N ASP A 501 28.75 19.77 -0.53
CA ASP A 501 28.48 21.06 -1.18
C ASP A 501 27.23 21.75 -0.62
N VAL A 502 26.18 20.99 -0.30
CA VAL A 502 24.94 21.53 0.30
C VAL A 502 25.17 21.92 1.76
N ARG A 503 25.97 21.14 2.50
CA ARG A 503 26.32 21.46 3.90
C ARG A 503 27.14 22.74 4.01
N HIS A 504 28.12 22.96 3.13
CA HIS A 504 28.97 24.15 3.13
C HIS A 504 28.41 25.32 2.32
N ASN A 505 27.14 25.25 1.91
CA ASN A 505 26.52 26.35 1.18
C ASN A 505 26.18 27.51 2.13
N PRO A 506 26.72 28.73 1.91
CA PRO A 506 26.50 29.87 2.80
C PRO A 506 25.02 30.24 3.01
N TYR A 507 24.16 29.98 2.03
CA TYR A 507 22.73 30.22 2.15
C TYR A 507 22.03 29.17 3.01
N VAL A 508 22.48 27.92 2.95
CA VAL A 508 21.93 26.82 3.75
C VAL A 508 22.35 27.01 5.21
N GLU A 509 23.62 27.33 5.48
CA GLU A 509 24.09 27.68 6.83
C GLU A 509 23.33 28.88 7.41
N ALA A 510 23.10 29.93 6.63
CA ALA A 510 22.31 31.08 7.07
C ALA A 510 20.85 30.71 7.39
N MET A 511 20.24 29.80 6.61
CA MET A 511 18.88 29.29 6.87
C MET A 511 18.83 28.41 8.13
N GLN A 512 19.85 27.57 8.35
CA GLN A 512 19.96 26.76 9.57
C GLN A 512 20.08 27.66 10.81
N GLN A 513 20.91 28.71 10.76
CA GLN A 513 21.10 29.64 11.88
C GLN A 513 19.88 30.54 12.15
N THR A 514 19.15 30.93 11.11
CA THR A 514 18.02 31.87 11.26
C THR A 514 16.71 31.17 11.64
N PHE A 515 16.51 29.94 11.18
CA PHE A 515 15.21 29.25 11.28
C PHE A 515 15.27 27.91 12.03
N ASP A 516 16.43 27.54 12.60
CA ASP A 516 16.66 26.23 13.22
C ASP A 516 16.31 25.07 12.26
N ALA A 517 16.53 25.31 10.96
CA ALA A 517 16.15 24.41 9.89
C ALA A 517 17.13 23.23 9.79
N GLN A 518 16.64 22.04 9.41
CA GLN A 518 17.47 20.86 9.19
C GLN A 518 17.51 20.49 7.70
N VAL A 519 18.69 20.16 7.19
CA VAL A 519 18.86 19.70 5.81
C VAL A 519 18.50 18.22 5.75
N VAL A 520 17.58 17.86 4.86
CA VAL A 520 17.20 16.47 4.61
C VAL A 520 18.20 15.88 3.61
N GLU A 521 19.24 15.23 4.11
CA GLU A 521 20.37 14.73 3.30
C GLU A 521 19.94 13.70 2.24
N GLU A 522 18.90 12.92 2.53
CA GLU A 522 18.32 11.94 1.59
C GLU A 522 17.62 12.57 0.38
N SER A 523 17.31 13.88 0.44
CA SER A 523 16.68 14.62 -0.66
C SER A 523 17.69 15.24 -1.63
N ILE A 524 18.98 15.21 -1.30
CA ILE A 524 20.04 15.81 -2.10
C ILE A 524 20.28 14.93 -3.33
N LYS A 525 20.10 15.51 -4.52
CA LYS A 525 20.38 14.85 -5.80
C LYS A 525 21.63 15.46 -6.42
N PRO A 526 22.64 14.65 -6.79
CA PRO A 526 23.81 15.14 -7.51
C PRO A 526 23.38 15.67 -8.87
N VAL A 527 23.97 16.80 -9.29
CA VAL A 527 23.76 17.37 -10.63
C VAL A 527 24.44 16.44 -11.65
N GLU A 528 23.72 16.07 -12.72
CA GLU A 528 24.17 15.05 -13.69
C GLU A 528 25.42 15.46 -14.49
#